data_AF-A0AAV0XHY9-F1
#
_entry.id   AF-A0AAV0XHY9-F1
#
_cell.length_a   1.000
_cell.length_b   1.000
_cell.length_c   1.000
_cell.angle_alpha   90.00
_cell.angle_beta   90.00
_cell.angle_gamma   90.00
#
_symmetry.space_group_name_H-M   'P 1'
#
loop_
_entity.id
_entity.type
_entity.pdbx_description
1 polymer ?
#
loop_
_entity_poly.entity_id
_entity_poly.type
_entity_poly.pdbx_seq_one_letter_code
_entity_poly.pdbx_strand_id
1 'polypeptide(L)'
;MGYLVCGNWIGWSSPATYLMKHNKTELDVTNYGMMIAMYDLGNLISPIPCGFLLGLLGRKLTICVIGPLNMIAWTAILVWPSRLDVLYAARLFAGLAKGMTLCSIPIYVGEIAEVKLRGTVLSMFPISLALGMIGIQSIGQVLDYQQLNMLGLSFSTVFTVLFLFMPESPYYLMQKNRRDQAEKSLRRIRAKGDVTDELEMIEKTVAKQMQSKATYGELFMNKSNRKAFVITAGACVFQRLSGISPVSIS
;
A
#
# COMPACT_ATOMS: atom_id res chain seq x y z
N MET A 1 -3.16 -7.96 -5.16
CA MET A 1 -4.39 -7.51 -4.47
C MET A 1 -4.22 -6.20 -3.69
N GLY A 2 -3.24 -6.01 -2.80
CA GLY A 2 -3.10 -4.73 -2.07
C GLY A 2 -2.98 -3.48 -2.96
N TYR A 3 -2.17 -3.57 -4.03
CA TYR A 3 -2.08 -2.52 -5.06
C TYR A 3 -3.39 -2.30 -5.84
N LEU A 4 -4.18 -3.36 -6.02
CA LEU A 4 -5.50 -3.27 -6.66
C LEU A 4 -6.48 -2.48 -5.78
N VAL A 5 -6.49 -2.73 -4.46
CA VAL A 5 -7.28 -1.95 -3.50
C VAL A 5 -6.90 -0.47 -3.52
N CYS A 6 -5.60 -0.16 -3.62
CA CYS A 6 -5.14 1.22 -3.79
C CYS A 6 -5.62 1.84 -5.12
N GLY A 7 -5.58 1.06 -6.20
CA GLY A 7 -6.12 1.44 -7.50
C GLY A 7 -7.62 1.77 -7.43
N ASN A 8 -8.40 0.96 -6.72
CA ASN A 8 -9.82 1.19 -6.52
C ASN A 8 -10.08 2.54 -5.83
N TRP A 9 -9.34 2.88 -4.77
CA TRP A 9 -9.51 4.18 -4.10
C TRP A 9 -9.11 5.39 -4.95
N ILE A 10 -8.09 5.22 -5.80
CA ILE A 10 -7.68 6.27 -6.74
C ILE A 10 -8.80 6.47 -7.77
N GLY A 11 -9.22 5.40 -8.46
CA GLY A 11 -10.22 5.44 -9.51
C GLY A 11 -11.63 5.77 -9.05
N TRP A 12 -11.98 5.48 -7.79
CA TRP A 12 -13.31 5.72 -7.21
C TRP A 12 -13.74 7.18 -7.29
N SER A 13 -12.79 8.11 -7.19
CA SER A 13 -13.08 9.56 -7.16
C SER A 13 -13.83 10.04 -8.40
N SER A 14 -13.55 9.49 -9.59
CA SER A 14 -14.19 9.91 -10.84
C SER A 14 -15.70 9.59 -10.88
N PRO A 15 -16.15 8.31 -10.84
CA PRO A 15 -17.58 8.00 -10.84
C PRO A 15 -18.30 8.49 -9.57
N ALA A 16 -17.63 8.51 -8.41
CA ALA A 16 -18.22 8.99 -7.18
C ALA A 16 -18.58 10.48 -7.25
N THR A 17 -17.71 11.32 -7.81
CA THR A 17 -18.00 12.76 -7.97
C THR A 17 -19.15 13.01 -8.95
N TYR A 18 -19.22 12.24 -10.04
CA TYR A 18 -20.34 12.28 -10.98
C TYR A 18 -21.68 11.93 -10.31
N LEU A 19 -21.72 10.82 -9.56
CA LEU A 19 -22.91 10.38 -8.84
C LEU A 19 -23.33 11.37 -7.73
N MET A 20 -22.38 11.95 -7.00
CA MET A 20 -22.67 12.96 -5.97
C MET A 20 -23.30 14.24 -6.55
N LYS A 21 -22.89 14.68 -7.75
CA LYS A 21 -23.49 15.84 -8.42
C LYS A 21 -24.94 15.57 -8.84
N HIS A 22 -25.22 14.37 -9.36
CA HIS A 22 -26.56 14.00 -9.81
C HIS A 22 -27.55 13.77 -8.66
N ASN A 23 -27.08 13.34 -7.49
CA ASN A 23 -27.92 13.04 -6.32
C ASN A 23 -28.21 14.26 -5.41
N LYS A 24 -28.04 15.49 -5.90
CA LYS A 24 -28.33 16.77 -5.21
C LYS A 24 -27.53 17.03 -3.92
N THR A 25 -26.41 16.35 -3.69
CA THR A 25 -25.37 16.88 -2.80
C THR A 25 -24.58 17.92 -3.59
N GLU A 26 -24.99 19.19 -3.51
CA GLU A 26 -24.22 20.32 -4.07
C GLU A 26 -22.87 20.43 -3.36
N LEU A 27 -21.91 19.63 -3.80
CA LEU A 27 -20.53 19.73 -3.40
C LEU A 27 -19.88 20.81 -4.26
N ASP A 28 -19.53 21.92 -3.63
CA ASP A 28 -18.70 22.96 -4.24
C ASP A 28 -17.35 22.40 -4.71
N VAL A 29 -16.75 22.99 -5.75
CA VAL A 29 -15.46 22.58 -6.34
C VAL A 29 -14.37 22.47 -5.27
N THR A 30 -14.42 23.37 -4.28
CA THR A 30 -13.54 23.41 -3.12
C THR A 30 -13.59 22.11 -2.28
N ASN A 31 -14.79 21.56 -2.05
CA ASN A 31 -14.96 20.37 -1.23
C ASN A 31 -14.41 19.11 -1.92
N TYR A 32 -14.51 19.03 -3.25
CA TYR A 32 -13.88 17.95 -4.02
C TYR A 32 -12.36 18.01 -3.96
N GLY A 33 -11.78 19.21 -4.09
CA GLY A 33 -10.35 19.43 -3.93
C GLY A 33 -9.85 18.97 -2.56
N MET A 34 -10.57 19.33 -1.49
CA MET A 34 -10.25 18.88 -0.13
C MET A 34 -10.34 17.36 0.04
N MET A 35 -11.37 16.71 -0.53
CA MET A 35 -11.51 15.25 -0.49
C MET A 35 -10.27 14.53 -1.07
N ILE A 36 -9.79 15.00 -2.23
CA ILE A 36 -8.63 14.41 -2.89
C ILE A 36 -7.35 14.72 -2.09
N ALA A 37 -7.22 15.96 -1.61
CA ALA A 37 -6.08 16.39 -0.80
C ALA A 37 -5.94 15.56 0.49
N MET A 38 -7.05 15.22 1.16
CA MET A 38 -7.02 14.38 2.38
C MET A 38 -6.48 12.97 2.12
N TYR A 39 -6.82 12.38 0.97
CA TYR A 39 -6.28 11.08 0.57
C TYR A 39 -4.76 11.14 0.33
N ASP A 40 -4.28 12.17 -0.36
CA ASP A 40 -2.85 12.34 -0.60
C ASP A 40 -2.09 12.75 0.68
N LEU A 41 -2.71 13.50 1.58
CA LEU A 41 -2.16 13.84 2.89
C LEU A 41 -1.95 12.58 3.75
N GLY A 42 -2.92 11.67 3.78
CA GLY A 42 -2.75 10.37 4.45
C GLY A 42 -1.61 9.55 3.85
N ASN A 43 -1.48 9.56 2.53
CA ASN A 43 -0.38 8.88 1.84
C ASN A 43 1.00 9.51 2.14
N LEU A 44 1.05 10.82 2.38
CA LEU A 44 2.29 11.52 2.74
C LEU A 44 2.76 11.18 4.17
N ILE A 45 1.83 11.06 5.12
CA ILE A 45 2.15 10.87 6.54
C ILE A 45 2.46 9.41 6.87
N SER A 46 1.80 8.45 6.21
CA SER A 46 1.87 7.02 6.54
C SER A 46 3.23 6.31 6.42
N PRO A 47 4.20 6.71 5.58
CA PRO A 47 5.49 6.04 5.50
C PRO A 47 6.28 6.05 6.81
N ILE A 48 6.16 7.13 7.61
CA ILE A 48 6.86 7.29 8.89
C ILE A 48 6.43 6.23 9.92
N PRO A 49 5.13 6.13 10.29
CA PRO A 49 4.68 5.06 11.19
C PRO A 49 4.85 3.67 10.57
N CYS A 50 4.72 3.53 9.25
CA CYS A 50 4.93 2.24 8.57
C CYS A 50 6.35 1.70 8.81
N GLY A 51 7.38 2.55 8.71
CA GLY A 51 8.76 2.14 8.99
C GLY A 51 8.95 1.60 10.41
N PHE A 52 8.33 2.24 11.40
CA PHE A 52 8.36 1.79 12.79
C PHE A 52 7.61 0.45 12.98
N LEU A 53 6.42 0.33 12.39
CA LEU A 53 5.60 -0.89 12.46
C LEU A 53 6.30 -2.10 11.82
N LEU A 54 6.99 -1.91 10.69
CA LEU A 54 7.75 -2.97 10.01
C LEU A 54 8.87 -3.55 10.87
N GLY A 55 9.53 -2.71 11.69
CA GLY A 55 10.58 -3.13 12.62
C GLY A 55 10.02 -3.79 13.89
N LEU A 56 8.90 -3.28 14.41
CA LEU A 56 8.29 -3.76 15.66
C LEU A 56 7.46 -5.03 15.44
N LEU A 57 6.40 -4.93 14.62
CA LEU A 57 5.39 -5.97 14.43
C LEU A 57 5.75 -6.99 13.34
N GLY A 58 6.67 -6.63 12.44
CA GLY A 58 7.01 -7.46 11.28
C GLY A 58 6.20 -7.09 10.04
N ARG A 59 6.51 -7.76 8.92
CA ARG A 59 6.01 -7.36 7.60
C ARG A 59 4.56 -7.78 7.42
N LYS A 60 4.24 -9.04 7.73
CA LYS A 60 2.88 -9.58 7.60
C LYS A 60 1.89 -8.81 8.46
N LEU A 61 2.19 -8.62 9.74
CA LEU A 61 1.28 -7.90 10.64
C LEU A 61 1.06 -6.45 10.18
N THR A 62 2.11 -5.76 9.72
CA THR A 62 1.98 -4.40 9.17
C THR A 62 1.06 -4.37 7.95
N ILE A 63 1.17 -5.34 7.04
CA ILE A 63 0.29 -5.42 5.87
C ILE A 63 -1.13 -5.82 6.27
N CYS A 64 -1.30 -6.68 7.27
CA CYS A 64 -2.63 -7.05 7.76
C CYS A 64 -3.41 -5.85 8.31
N VAL A 65 -2.76 -4.82 8.88
CA VAL A 65 -3.42 -3.59 9.37
C VAL A 65 -4.04 -2.76 8.24
N ILE A 66 -3.50 -2.85 7.02
CA ILE A 66 -3.97 -2.08 5.86
C ILE A 66 -5.41 -2.47 5.49
N GLY A 67 -5.75 -3.75 5.60
CA GLY A 67 -7.08 -4.28 5.30
C GLY A 67 -8.19 -3.62 6.13
N PRO A 68 -8.15 -3.76 7.47
CA PRO A 68 -9.08 -3.12 8.39
C PRO A 68 -9.16 -1.60 8.23
N LEU A 69 -8.04 -0.89 8.01
CA LEU A 69 -8.06 0.55 7.75
C LEU A 69 -8.92 0.91 6.53
N ASN A 70 -8.78 0.16 5.43
CA ASN A 70 -9.62 0.35 4.25
C ASN A 70 -11.09 -0.02 4.51
N MET A 71 -11.34 -1.13 5.23
CA MET A 71 -12.70 -1.56 5.54
C MET A 71 -13.45 -0.53 6.41
N ILE A 72 -12.77 0.05 7.41
CA ILE A 72 -13.33 1.13 8.24
C ILE A 72 -13.64 2.35 7.37
N ALA A 73 -12.74 2.75 6.47
CA ALA A 73 -12.96 3.88 5.58
C ALA A 73 -14.17 3.66 4.64
N TRP A 74 -14.27 2.49 4.00
CA TRP A 74 -15.42 2.16 3.16
C TRP A 74 -16.73 2.09 3.93
N THR A 75 -16.72 1.49 5.12
CA THR A 75 -17.90 1.36 5.98
C THR A 75 -18.36 2.74 6.46
N ALA A 76 -17.45 3.62 6.83
CA ALA A 76 -17.76 4.98 7.24
C ALA A 76 -18.50 5.77 6.13
N ILE A 77 -18.05 5.64 4.88
CA ILE A 77 -18.70 6.27 3.72
C ILE A 77 -20.08 5.65 3.45
N LEU A 78 -20.24 4.34 3.64
CA LEU A 78 -21.52 3.65 3.46
C LEU A 78 -22.57 4.04 4.50
N VAL A 79 -22.17 4.17 5.77
CA VAL A 79 -23.10 4.46 6.88
C VAL A 79 -23.49 5.94 6.91
N TRP A 80 -22.56 6.85 6.62
CA TRP A 80 -22.81 8.31 6.65
C TRP A 80 -22.47 9.00 5.32
N PRO A 81 -23.20 8.68 4.23
CA PRO A 81 -22.88 9.20 2.90
C PRO A 81 -23.06 10.73 2.77
N SER A 82 -23.92 11.33 3.60
CA SER A 82 -24.23 12.77 3.55
C SER A 82 -23.30 13.66 4.38
N ARG A 83 -22.39 13.08 5.19
CA ARG A 83 -21.50 13.84 6.08
C ARG A 83 -20.13 14.07 5.47
N LEU A 84 -19.82 15.31 5.12
CA LEU A 84 -18.52 15.69 4.54
C LEU A 84 -17.34 15.41 5.46
N ASP A 85 -17.48 15.65 6.76
CA ASP A 85 -16.42 15.39 7.74
C ASP A 85 -16.02 13.90 7.73
N VAL A 86 -17.02 13.01 7.63
CA VAL A 86 -16.82 11.56 7.60
C VAL A 86 -16.14 11.15 6.30
N LEU A 87 -16.54 11.76 5.17
CA LEU A 87 -15.89 11.54 3.88
C LEU A 87 -14.42 11.95 3.92
N TYR A 88 -14.08 13.12 4.47
CA TYR A 88 -12.70 13.58 4.61
C TYR A 88 -11.87 12.68 5.52
N ALA A 89 -12.43 12.28 6.67
CA ALA A 89 -11.76 11.34 7.56
C ALA A 89 -11.54 9.97 6.90
N ALA A 90 -12.56 9.41 6.22
CA ALA A 90 -12.44 8.15 5.50
C ALA A 90 -11.37 8.21 4.40
N ARG A 91 -11.30 9.32 3.66
CA ARG A 91 -10.23 9.56 2.67
C ARG A 91 -8.86 9.62 3.31
N LEU A 92 -8.72 10.28 4.46
CA LEU A 92 -7.46 10.32 5.19
C LEU A 92 -7.01 8.90 5.59
N PHE A 93 -7.91 8.08 6.15
CA PHE A 93 -7.61 6.68 6.52
C PHE A 93 -7.27 5.80 5.31
N ALA A 94 -8.01 5.93 4.21
CA ALA A 94 -7.68 5.26 2.95
C ALA A 94 -6.30 5.69 2.43
N GLY A 95 -5.97 6.98 2.55
CA GLY A 95 -4.67 7.53 2.20
C GLY A 95 -3.54 6.96 3.05
N LEU A 96 -3.75 6.83 4.37
CA LEU A 96 -2.80 6.18 5.27
C LEU A 96 -2.57 4.72 4.85
N ALA A 97 -3.65 4.00 4.54
CA ALA A 97 -3.56 2.62 4.08
C ALA A 97 -2.83 2.50 2.73
N LYS A 98 -3.03 3.44 1.80
CA LYS A 98 -2.29 3.52 0.53
C LYS A 98 -0.78 3.68 0.78
N GLY A 99 -0.36 4.65 1.58
CA GLY A 99 1.08 4.85 1.80
C GLY A 99 1.71 3.69 2.57
N MET A 100 1.00 3.09 3.54
CA MET A 100 1.44 1.83 4.16
C MET A 100 1.61 0.71 3.13
N THR A 101 0.70 0.58 2.16
CA THR A 101 0.78 -0.42 1.08
C THR A 101 2.01 -0.21 0.20
N LEU A 102 2.22 1.03 -0.25
CA LEU A 102 3.33 1.40 -1.13
C LEU A 102 4.70 1.21 -0.47
N CYS A 103 4.78 1.28 0.87
CA CYS A 103 6.01 1.01 1.60
C CYS A 103 6.18 -0.48 1.94
N SER A 104 5.17 -1.11 2.53
CA SER A 104 5.32 -2.44 3.15
C SER A 104 5.28 -3.60 2.14
N ILE A 105 4.44 -3.52 1.10
CA ILE A 105 4.30 -4.63 0.15
C ILE A 105 5.57 -4.85 -0.68
N PRO A 106 6.24 -3.83 -1.24
CA PRO A 106 7.49 -4.03 -1.96
C PRO A 106 8.60 -4.63 -1.10
N ILE A 107 8.66 -4.25 0.18
CA ILE A 107 9.62 -4.80 1.13
C ILE A 107 9.30 -6.28 1.35
N TYR A 108 8.07 -6.61 1.71
CA TYR A 108 7.64 -7.99 1.95
C TYR A 108 7.85 -8.87 0.71
N VAL A 109 7.40 -8.42 -0.46
CA VAL A 109 7.58 -9.13 -1.74
C VAL A 109 9.06 -9.26 -2.07
N GLY A 110 9.87 -8.23 -1.83
CA GLY A 110 11.30 -8.28 -2.06
C GLY A 110 12.05 -9.25 -1.13
N GLU A 111 11.54 -9.49 0.07
CA GLU A 111 12.10 -10.45 1.03
C GLU A 111 11.67 -11.90 0.74
N ILE A 112 10.54 -12.12 0.04
CA ILE A 112 10.06 -13.48 -0.31
C ILE A 112 10.33 -13.87 -1.77
N ALA A 113 10.48 -12.91 -2.68
CA ALA A 113 10.68 -13.17 -4.09
C ALA A 113 12.08 -13.73 -4.34
N GLU A 114 12.17 -14.70 -5.25
CA GLU A 114 13.46 -15.20 -5.73
C GLU A 114 14.21 -14.08 -6.47
N VAL A 115 15.54 -14.00 -6.28
CA VAL A 115 16.38 -12.94 -6.86
C VAL A 115 16.17 -12.78 -8.37
N LYS A 116 16.01 -13.90 -9.09
CA LYS A 116 15.79 -13.92 -10.55
C LYS A 116 14.43 -13.36 -10.97
N LEU A 117 13.39 -13.57 -10.17
CA LEU A 117 12.01 -13.19 -10.49
C LEU A 117 11.60 -11.85 -9.87
N ARG A 118 12.40 -11.30 -8.97
CA ARG A 118 12.09 -10.08 -8.21
C ARG A 118 11.72 -8.91 -9.13
N GLY A 119 12.44 -8.71 -10.24
CA GLY A 119 12.13 -7.65 -11.21
C GLY A 119 10.75 -7.79 -11.82
N THR A 120 10.40 -9.00 -12.26
CA THR A 120 9.08 -9.32 -12.84
C THR A 120 7.96 -9.15 -11.83
N VAL A 121 8.14 -9.58 -10.58
CA VAL A 121 7.08 -9.45 -9.56
C VAL A 121 6.86 -7.97 -9.21
N LEU A 122 7.92 -7.17 -9.13
CA LEU A 122 7.83 -5.74 -8.84
C LEU A 122 7.14 -4.96 -10.00
N SER A 123 7.33 -5.37 -11.25
CA SER A 123 6.67 -4.72 -12.40
C SER A 123 5.16 -4.99 -12.45
N MET A 124 4.65 -6.01 -11.77
CA MET A 124 3.21 -6.28 -11.66
C MET A 124 2.48 -5.27 -10.76
N PHE A 125 3.18 -4.54 -9.89
CA PHE A 125 2.55 -3.57 -8.97
C PHE A 125 1.83 -2.42 -9.67
N PRO A 126 2.47 -1.64 -10.57
CA PRO A 126 1.78 -0.58 -11.30
C PRO A 126 0.66 -1.13 -12.20
N ILE A 127 0.82 -2.32 -12.78
CA ILE A 127 -0.23 -2.98 -13.57
C ILE A 127 -1.44 -3.28 -12.68
N SER A 128 -1.22 -3.87 -11.51
CA SER A 128 -2.30 -4.17 -10.55
C SER A 128 -3.01 -2.90 -10.07
N LEU A 129 -2.29 -1.79 -9.91
CA LEU A 129 -2.86 -0.50 -9.52
C LEU A 129 -3.71 0.08 -10.66
N ALA A 130 -3.21 0.05 -11.89
CA ALA A 130 -3.94 0.51 -13.08
C ALA A 130 -5.22 -0.32 -13.32
N LEU A 131 -5.15 -1.64 -13.15
CA LEU A 131 -6.32 -2.52 -13.28
C LEU A 131 -7.42 -2.21 -12.26
N GLY A 132 -7.05 -1.92 -11.00
CA GLY A 132 -8.04 -1.51 -9.98
C GLY A 132 -8.70 -0.17 -10.32
N MET A 133 -7.89 0.78 -10.79
CA MET A 133 -8.37 2.11 -11.18
C MET A 133 -9.33 2.05 -12.38
N ILE A 134 -8.94 1.35 -13.45
CA ILE A 134 -9.80 1.19 -14.65
C ILE A 134 -11.05 0.40 -14.28
N GLY A 135 -10.91 -0.69 -13.51
CA GLY A 135 -12.02 -1.54 -13.12
C GLY A 135 -13.13 -0.79 -12.39
N ILE A 136 -12.79 0.02 -11.39
CA ILE A 136 -13.78 0.80 -10.63
C ILE A 136 -14.41 1.93 -11.47
N GLN A 137 -13.64 2.54 -12.38
CA GLN A 137 -14.13 3.60 -13.26
C GLN A 137 -15.12 3.05 -14.31
N SER A 138 -14.80 1.92 -14.93
CA SER A 138 -15.70 1.28 -15.91
C SER A 138 -17.00 0.80 -15.27
N ILE A 139 -16.92 0.16 -14.10
CA ILE A 139 -18.10 -0.35 -13.40
C ILE A 139 -18.94 0.80 -12.80
N GLY A 140 -18.28 1.87 -12.35
CA GLY A 140 -18.92 3.03 -11.72
C GLY A 140 -19.83 3.85 -12.65
N GLN A 141 -19.81 3.60 -13.96
CA GLN A 141 -20.77 4.21 -14.90
C GLN A 141 -22.17 3.58 -14.82
N VAL A 142 -22.26 2.33 -14.32
CA VAL A 142 -23.51 1.55 -14.29
C VAL A 142 -24.07 1.42 -12.87
N LEU A 143 -23.22 1.53 -11.85
CA LEU A 143 -23.60 1.35 -10.45
C LEU A 143 -24.06 2.64 -9.78
N ASP A 144 -24.95 2.50 -8.79
CA ASP A 144 -25.31 3.58 -7.88
C ASP A 144 -24.20 3.82 -6.83
N TYR A 145 -24.23 4.98 -6.16
CA TYR A 145 -23.21 5.42 -5.21
C TYR A 145 -22.97 4.40 -4.07
N GLN A 146 -24.05 3.82 -3.53
CA GLN A 146 -23.93 2.80 -2.48
C GLN A 146 -23.32 1.49 -2.99
N GLN A 147 -23.73 1.03 -4.17
CA GLN A 147 -23.21 -0.19 -4.79
C GLN A 147 -21.72 -0.06 -5.12
N LEU A 148 -21.30 1.12 -5.59
CA LEU A 148 -19.89 1.43 -5.85
C LEU A 148 -19.03 1.32 -4.58
N ASN A 149 -19.53 1.83 -3.46
CA ASN A 149 -18.84 1.75 -2.16
C ASN A 149 -18.81 0.32 -1.60
N MET A 150 -19.89 -0.45 -1.77
CA MET A 150 -19.93 -1.88 -1.40
C MET A 150 -18.92 -2.69 -2.20
N LEU A 151 -18.75 -2.38 -3.49
CA LEU A 151 -17.74 -3.01 -4.32
C LEU A 151 -16.33 -2.73 -3.76
N GLY A 152 -16.01 -1.47 -3.43
CA GLY A 152 -14.74 -1.10 -2.78
C GLY A 152 -14.48 -1.84 -1.47
N LEU A 153 -15.52 -2.00 -0.63
CA LEU A 153 -15.44 -2.78 0.60
C LEU A 153 -15.16 -4.27 0.33
N SER A 154 -15.79 -4.84 -0.68
CA SER A 154 -15.62 -6.26 -1.03
C SER A 154 -14.16 -6.58 -1.43
N PHE A 155 -13.54 -5.74 -2.26
CA PHE A 155 -12.13 -5.90 -2.64
C PHE A 155 -11.19 -5.78 -1.43
N SER A 156 -11.48 -4.86 -0.52
CA SER A 156 -10.71 -4.67 0.72
C SER A 156 -10.83 -5.88 1.65
N THR A 157 -12.03 -6.45 1.73
CA THR A 157 -12.32 -7.65 2.52
C THR A 157 -11.61 -8.88 1.95
N VAL A 158 -11.72 -9.11 0.64
CA VAL A 158 -11.03 -10.21 -0.07
C VAL A 158 -9.52 -10.09 0.12
N PHE A 159 -8.95 -8.89 -0.04
CA PHE A 159 -7.53 -8.66 0.24
C PHE A 159 -7.14 -9.05 1.66
N THR A 160 -7.92 -8.60 2.66
CA THR A 160 -7.66 -8.89 4.08
C THR A 160 -7.68 -10.40 4.34
N VAL A 161 -8.72 -11.09 3.89
CA VAL A 161 -8.88 -12.53 4.08
C VAL A 161 -7.75 -13.32 3.40
N LEU A 162 -7.45 -13.02 2.13
CA LEU A 162 -6.39 -13.71 1.40
C LEU A 162 -5.01 -13.49 2.04
N PHE A 163 -4.74 -12.28 2.52
CA PHE A 163 -3.43 -11.96 3.10
C PHE A 163 -3.21 -12.58 4.49
N LEU A 164 -4.26 -12.86 5.26
CA LEU A 164 -4.14 -13.53 6.56
C LEU A 164 -3.46 -14.91 6.45
N PHE A 165 -3.64 -15.61 5.34
CA PHE A 165 -3.03 -16.93 5.09
C PHE A 165 -1.57 -16.87 4.63
N MET A 166 -1.05 -15.69 4.29
CA MET A 166 0.34 -15.53 3.84
C MET A 166 1.32 -15.74 5.00
N PRO A 167 2.50 -16.34 4.78
CA PRO A 167 3.50 -16.51 5.83
C PRO A 167 4.21 -15.18 6.15
N GLU A 168 4.85 -15.10 7.32
CA GLU A 168 5.68 -13.94 7.68
C GLU A 168 7.00 -13.97 6.91
N SER A 169 7.63 -12.81 6.71
CA SER A 169 8.90 -12.74 5.99
C SER A 169 10.01 -13.56 6.68
N PRO A 170 10.75 -14.41 5.94
CA PRO A 170 11.86 -15.18 6.49
C PRO A 170 12.98 -14.26 7.01
N TYR A 171 13.22 -13.12 6.35
CA TYR A 171 14.21 -12.13 6.80
C TYR A 171 13.86 -11.54 8.17
N TYR A 172 12.59 -11.20 8.41
CA TYR A 172 12.15 -10.71 9.71
C TYR A 172 12.26 -11.76 10.82
N LEU A 173 11.89 -13.01 10.52
CA LEU A 173 12.01 -14.11 11.46
C LEU A 173 13.47 -14.40 11.84
N MET A 174 14.39 -14.33 10.87
CA MET A 174 15.83 -14.42 11.12
C MET A 174 16.34 -13.26 11.97
N GLN A 175 15.87 -12.02 11.74
CA GLN A 175 16.23 -10.85 12.55
C GLN A 175 15.78 -10.99 14.01
N LYS A 176 14.76 -11.81 14.30
CA LYS A 176 14.27 -12.11 15.65
C LYS A 176 14.88 -13.40 16.24
N ASN A 177 15.95 -13.94 15.63
CA ASN A 177 16.58 -15.21 16.02
C ASN A 177 15.61 -16.41 16.01
N ARG A 178 14.60 -16.42 15.13
CA ARG A 178 13.61 -17.50 15.00
C ARG A 178 13.86 -18.33 13.74
N ARG A 179 15.00 -19.05 13.72
CA ARG A 179 15.47 -19.81 12.54
C ARG A 179 14.45 -20.86 12.06
N ASP A 180 13.90 -21.67 12.97
CA ASP A 180 12.93 -22.72 12.59
C ASP A 180 11.66 -22.17 11.92
N GLN A 181 11.20 -21.00 12.37
CA GLN A 181 10.04 -20.34 11.76
C GLN A 181 10.39 -19.74 10.40
N ALA A 182 11.59 -19.17 10.27
CA ALA A 182 12.09 -18.65 9.00
C ALA A 182 12.18 -19.76 7.95
N GLU A 183 12.70 -20.93 8.34
CA GLU A 183 12.77 -22.10 7.46
C GLU A 183 11.38 -22.57 7.04
N LYS A 184 10.43 -22.72 7.97
CA LYS A 184 9.04 -23.09 7.66
C LYS A 184 8.37 -22.09 6.71
N SER A 185 8.59 -20.80 6.91
CA SER A 185 8.10 -19.75 6.02
C SER A 185 8.70 -19.89 4.62
N LEU A 186 10.02 -20.06 4.55
CA LEU A 186 10.76 -20.19 3.30
C LEU A 186 10.35 -21.45 2.52
N ARG A 187 10.19 -22.60 3.18
CA ARG A 187 9.65 -23.85 2.59
C ARG A 187 8.23 -23.66 2.05
N ARG A 188 7.39 -22.85 2.71
CA ARG A 188 6.03 -22.57 2.24
C ARG A 188 6.03 -21.69 0.99
N ILE A 189 7.01 -20.79 0.85
CA ILE A 189 7.16 -19.91 -0.30
C ILE A 189 7.82 -20.66 -1.47
N ARG A 190 8.86 -21.45 -1.19
CA ARG A 190 9.60 -22.28 -2.15
C ARG A 190 8.95 -23.66 -2.22
N ALA A 191 7.91 -23.78 -3.06
CA ALA A 191 7.06 -24.97 -3.15
C ALA A 191 7.82 -26.32 -3.29
N LYS A 192 9.06 -26.33 -3.81
CA LYS A 192 9.98 -27.48 -3.84
C LYS A 192 11.43 -27.01 -3.82
N GLY A 193 12.27 -27.58 -2.97
CA GLY A 193 13.72 -27.36 -2.96
C GLY A 193 14.35 -27.46 -1.58
N ASP A 194 15.65 -27.77 -1.53
CA ASP A 194 16.44 -27.55 -0.33
C ASP A 194 16.61 -26.05 -0.13
N VAL A 195 16.10 -25.54 0.99
CA VAL A 195 16.14 -24.11 1.35
C VAL A 195 17.30 -23.80 2.30
N THR A 196 18.13 -24.80 2.64
CA THR A 196 19.22 -24.65 3.62
C THR A 196 20.24 -23.59 3.17
N ASP A 197 20.66 -23.63 1.90
CA ASP A 197 21.59 -22.65 1.32
C ASP A 197 21.02 -21.22 1.32
N GLU A 198 19.74 -21.07 0.96
CA GLU A 198 19.06 -19.77 0.94
C GLU A 198 18.89 -19.24 2.38
N LEU A 199 18.58 -20.11 3.34
CA LEU A 199 18.45 -19.75 4.75
C LEU A 199 19.79 -19.26 5.34
N GLU A 200 20.90 -19.93 5.05
CA GLU A 200 22.24 -19.49 5.46
C GLU A 200 22.65 -18.16 4.82
N MET A 201 22.29 -17.95 3.55
CA MET A 201 22.54 -16.68 2.87
C MET A 201 21.75 -15.54 3.54
N ILE A 202 20.49 -15.79 3.89
CA ILE A 202 19.65 -14.83 4.63
C ILE A 202 20.27 -14.53 6.00
N GLU A 203 20.72 -15.56 6.74
CA GLU A 203 21.36 -15.41 8.04
C GLU A 203 22.59 -14.48 7.99
N LYS A 204 23.51 -14.74 7.05
CA LYS A 204 24.72 -13.92 6.84
C LYS A 204 24.35 -12.48 6.48
N THR A 205 23.33 -12.30 5.64
CA THR A 205 22.85 -10.97 5.23
C THR A 205 22.26 -10.19 6.40
N VAL A 206 21.41 -10.84 7.21
CA VAL A 206 20.77 -10.23 8.38
C VAL A 206 21.81 -9.90 9.46
N ALA A 207 22.76 -10.80 9.73
CA ALA A 207 23.84 -10.56 10.69
C ALA A 207 24.67 -9.32 10.30
N LYS A 208 24.99 -9.17 9.02
CA LYS A 208 25.68 -7.97 8.50
C LYS A 208 24.85 -6.70 8.66
N GLN A 209 23.54 -6.77 8.38
CA GLN A 209 22.63 -5.63 8.55
C GLN A 209 22.42 -5.22 10.01
N MET A 210 22.44 -6.17 10.95
CA MET A 210 22.30 -5.86 12.38
C MET A 210 23.53 -5.17 12.98
N GLN A 211 24.72 -5.44 12.42
CA GLN A 211 25.96 -4.75 12.80
C GLN A 211 25.98 -3.30 12.33
N SER A 212 25.39 -3.01 11.17
CA SER A 212 25.21 -1.65 10.65
C SER A 212 23.82 -1.11 11.02
N LYS A 213 23.63 -0.61 12.25
CA LYS A 213 22.38 0.07 12.64
C LYS A 213 22.22 1.38 11.86
N ALA A 214 21.69 1.27 10.65
CA ALA A 214 21.34 2.42 9.82
C ALA A 214 20.26 3.24 10.55
N THR A 215 20.66 4.37 11.13
CA THR A 215 19.75 5.29 11.82
C THR A 215 19.20 6.30 10.81
N TYR A 216 17.97 6.79 10.99
CA TYR A 216 17.35 7.79 10.09
C TYR A 216 18.24 9.04 9.87
N GLY A 217 19.10 9.40 10.83
CA GLY A 217 20.09 10.48 10.71
C GLY A 217 21.26 10.17 9.76
N GLU A 218 21.65 8.91 9.59
CA GLU A 218 22.70 8.49 8.65
C GLU A 218 22.26 8.65 7.19
N LEU A 219 20.95 8.73 6.94
CA LEU A 219 20.40 9.01 5.62
C LEU A 219 20.83 10.40 5.12
N PHE A 220 20.90 11.38 6.03
CA PHE A 220 21.30 12.75 5.73
C PHE A 220 22.81 12.99 5.88
N MET A 221 23.48 12.24 6.77
CA MET A 221 24.93 12.39 6.99
C MET A 221 25.79 11.72 5.92
N ASN A 222 25.35 10.59 5.35
CA ASN A 222 26.18 9.84 4.40
C ASN A 222 26.00 10.39 2.96
N LYS A 223 27.11 10.75 2.29
CA LYS A 223 27.09 11.34 0.93
C LYS A 223 26.42 10.44 -0.10
N SER A 224 26.54 9.11 0.05
CA SER A 224 25.89 8.14 -0.85
C SER A 224 24.37 8.13 -0.67
N ASN A 225 23.91 8.06 0.59
CA ASN A 225 22.48 8.08 0.93
C ASN A 225 21.82 9.40 0.54
N ARG A 226 22.52 10.53 0.72
CA ARG A 226 22.02 11.84 0.29
C ARG A 226 21.86 11.96 -1.22
N LYS A 227 22.80 11.42 -2.01
CA LYS A 227 22.65 11.36 -3.48
C LYS A 227 21.44 10.53 -3.88
N ALA A 228 21.28 9.34 -3.28
CA ALA A 228 20.12 8.49 -3.53
C ALA A 228 18.81 9.20 -3.17
N PHE A 229 18.76 9.87 -2.00
CA PHE A 229 17.59 10.64 -1.57
C PHE A 229 17.24 11.77 -2.54
N VAL A 230 18.22 12.56 -3.00
CA VAL A 230 18.00 13.65 -3.96
C VAL A 230 17.50 13.11 -5.30
N ILE A 231 18.06 11.99 -5.79
CA ILE A 231 17.60 11.36 -7.04
C ILE A 231 16.16 10.87 -6.90
N THR A 232 15.82 10.18 -5.81
CA THR A 232 14.45 9.70 -5.57
C THR A 232 13.48 10.86 -5.39
N ALA A 233 13.84 11.90 -4.64
CA ALA A 233 13.01 13.09 -4.46
C ALA A 233 12.78 13.81 -5.79
N GLY A 234 13.83 14.01 -6.59
CA GLY A 234 13.74 14.63 -7.92
C GLY A 234 12.87 13.81 -8.88
N ALA A 235 13.03 12.48 -8.89
CA ALA A 235 12.19 11.59 -9.69
C ALA A 235 10.72 11.64 -9.27
N CYS A 236 10.42 11.66 -7.96
CA CYS A 236 9.06 11.81 -7.45
C CYS A 236 8.43 13.15 -7.85
N VAL A 237 9.18 14.25 -7.72
CA VAL A 237 8.70 15.58 -8.14
C VAL A 237 8.41 15.60 -9.64
N PHE A 238 9.30 15.04 -10.46
CA PHE A 238 9.11 14.94 -11.90
C PHE A 238 7.86 14.11 -12.26
N GLN A 239 7.63 12.99 -11.59
CA GLN A 239 6.43 12.17 -11.76
C GLN A 239 5.13 12.90 -11.35
N ARG A 240 5.19 13.82 -10.37
CA ARG A 240 4.02 14.63 -9.99
C ARG A 240 3.79 15.78 -10.97
N LEU A 241 4.87 16.40 -11.46
CA LEU A 241 4.81 17.47 -12.46
C LEU A 241 4.36 16.99 -13.83
N SER A 242 4.53 15.71 -14.17
CA SER A 242 4.03 15.12 -15.42
C SER A 242 2.49 15.03 -15.50
N GLY A 243 1.76 15.51 -14.48
CA GLY A 243 0.31 15.64 -14.54
C GLY A 243 -0.46 14.33 -14.31
N ILE A 244 0.12 13.36 -13.59
CA ILE A 244 -0.58 12.08 -13.33
C ILE A 244 -1.83 12.28 -12.44
N SER A 245 -1.84 13.32 -11.60
CA SER A 245 -2.96 13.64 -10.71
C SER A 245 -4.24 14.03 -11.47
N PRO A 246 -4.25 14.99 -12.43
CA PRO A 246 -5.46 15.30 -13.19
C PRO A 246 -5.99 14.12 -14.02
N VAL A 247 -5.11 13.25 -14.56
CA VAL A 247 -5.55 12.04 -15.30
C VAL A 247 -6.30 11.05 -14.42
N SER A 248 -6.05 11.05 -13.10
CA SER A 248 -6.81 10.21 -12.17
C SER A 248 -8.19 10.74 -11.78
N ILE A 249 -8.48 12.00 -12.13
CA ILE A 249 -9.68 12.73 -11.76
C ILE A 249 -10.61 12.94 -12.97
N SER A 250 -10.04 13.08 -14.18
CA SER A 250 -10.76 13.07 -15.46
C SER A 250 -11.27 11.68 -15.83
#